data_AF-A0A0V1A5I4-F1
#
_entry.id   AF-A0A0V1A5I4-F1
#
_cell.length_a   1.000
_cell.length_b   1.000
_cell.length_c   1.000
_cell.angle_alpha   90.00
_cell.angle_beta   90.00
_cell.angle_gamma   90.00
#
_symmetry.space_group_name_H-M   'P 1'
#
loop_
_entity.id
_entity.type
_entity.pdbx_description
1 polymer ?
#
loop_
_entity_poly.entity_id
_entity_poly.type
_entity_poly.pdbx_seq_one_letter_code
_entity_poly.pdbx_strand_id
1 'polypeptide(L)'
;LQRTAITSLQAVETLLELHIYIRSVFEGNLLKSAFIASLLVVHYFKLNMAEDVAGKFKEAGIVPDVLDKAPTEKLEVLFPGKPAVNLGDTFHTLDVRHAPKVSYPGKEGHYYSLIMIDPDNLSRENPCQAEWIQWMVLNIPYDAISAGMMSRHLVGYMIPGPQPRTGKSLSFNN
;
A
#
# COMPACT_ATOMS: atom_id res chain seq x y z
N LEU A 1 -15.20 18.58 -26.46
CA LEU A 1 -14.31 17.58 -25.81
C LEU A 1 -14.98 17.13 -24.51
N GLN A 2 -15.49 15.90 -24.50
CA GLN A 2 -16.35 15.34 -23.46
C GLN A 2 -15.67 15.37 -22.09
N ARG A 3 -16.31 16.03 -21.12
CA ARG A 3 -16.07 15.79 -19.69
C ARG A 3 -16.87 14.56 -19.31
N THR A 4 -16.25 13.39 -19.42
CA THR A 4 -16.81 12.15 -18.86
C THR A 4 -15.66 11.39 -18.23
N ALA A 5 -15.11 11.98 -17.16
CA ALA A 5 -14.15 11.31 -16.30
C ALA A 5 -14.97 10.54 -15.27
N ILE A 6 -15.04 9.22 -15.47
CA ILE A 6 -14.99 8.23 -14.38
C ILE A 6 -15.84 8.64 -13.17
N THR A 7 -17.17 8.53 -13.27
CA THR A 7 -17.90 8.06 -12.08
C THR A 7 -17.28 6.71 -11.76
N SER A 8 -16.45 6.65 -10.71
CA SER A 8 -15.67 5.47 -10.34
C SER A 8 -16.59 4.25 -10.27
N LEU A 9 -16.08 3.08 -10.66
CA LEU A 9 -16.85 1.83 -10.60
C LEU A 9 -17.52 1.64 -9.22
N GLN A 10 -16.85 2.09 -8.16
CA GLN A 10 -17.38 2.15 -6.79
C GLN A 10 -18.59 3.07 -6.58
N ALA A 11 -18.66 4.22 -7.25
CA ALA A 11 -19.85 5.08 -7.18
C ALA A 11 -21.06 4.41 -7.85
N VAL A 12 -20.84 3.58 -8.86
CA VAL A 12 -21.91 2.83 -9.53
C VAL A 12 -22.39 1.65 -8.68
N GLU A 13 -21.47 0.93 -8.03
CA GLU A 13 -21.80 -0.17 -7.12
C GLU A 13 -22.59 0.28 -5.89
N THR A 14 -22.18 1.38 -5.25
CA THR A 14 -22.89 1.96 -4.10
C THR A 14 -24.31 2.42 -4.43
N LEU A 15 -24.52 3.00 -5.62
CA LEU A 15 -25.86 3.38 -6.08
C LEU A 15 -26.76 2.16 -6.35
N LEU A 16 -26.19 1.06 -6.84
CA LEU A 16 -26.93 -0.19 -7.05
C LEU A 16 -27.35 -0.81 -5.71
N GLU A 17 -26.45 -0.87 -4.72
CA GLU A 17 -26.77 -1.39 -3.39
C GLU A 17 -27.82 -0.52 -2.67
N LEU A 18 -27.74 0.81 -2.79
CA LEU A 18 -28.74 1.72 -2.25
C LEU A 18 -30.12 1.52 -2.92
N HIS A 19 -30.16 1.30 -4.23
CA HIS A 19 -31.40 0.98 -4.95
C HIS A 19 -32.04 -0.32 -4.45
N ILE A 20 -31.23 -1.37 -4.23
CA ILE A 20 -31.69 -2.66 -3.70
C ILE A 20 -32.21 -2.49 -2.27
N TYR A 21 -31.53 -1.72 -1.43
CA TYR A 21 -31.99 -1.38 -0.09
C TYR A 21 -33.37 -0.72 -0.11
N ILE A 22 -33.51 0.36 -0.89
CA ILE A 22 -34.78 1.10 -1.01
C ILE A 22 -35.91 0.17 -1.46
N ARG A 23 -35.67 -0.69 -2.46
CA ARG A 23 -36.66 -1.67 -2.92
C ARG A 23 -37.04 -2.66 -1.82
N SER A 24 -36.07 -3.16 -1.04
CA SER A 24 -36.33 -4.09 0.06
C SER A 24 -37.18 -3.49 1.18
N VAL A 25 -37.04 -2.18 1.43
CA VAL A 25 -37.86 -1.42 2.39
C VAL A 25 -39.30 -1.32 1.88
N PHE A 26 -39.51 -1.02 0.59
CA PHE A 26 -40.84 -0.98 -0.01
C PHE A 26 -41.54 -2.35 -0.05
N GLU A 27 -40.78 -3.44 -0.17
CA GLU A 27 -41.30 -4.81 -0.09
C GLU A 27 -41.66 -5.26 1.33
N GLY A 28 -41.42 -4.42 2.35
CA GLY A 28 -41.80 -4.70 3.75
C GLY A 28 -40.97 -5.78 4.45
N ASN A 29 -39.82 -6.18 3.86
CA ASN A 29 -38.99 -7.23 4.44
C ASN A 29 -37.93 -6.66 5.39
N LEU A 30 -38.32 -6.51 6.66
CA LEU A 30 -37.49 -5.91 7.71
C LEU A 30 -36.13 -6.62 7.90
N LEU A 31 -36.07 -7.93 7.76
CA LEU A 31 -34.83 -8.70 7.92
C LEU A 31 -33.87 -8.45 6.76
N LYS A 32 -34.38 -8.44 5.51
CA LYS A 32 -33.56 -8.12 4.33
C LYS A 32 -33.06 -6.68 4.37
N SER A 33 -33.91 -5.72 4.73
CA SER A 33 -33.52 -4.31 4.80
C SER A 33 -32.49 -4.07 5.90
N ALA A 34 -32.65 -4.65 7.09
CA ALA A 34 -31.65 -4.55 8.17
C ALA A 34 -30.29 -5.15 7.76
N PHE A 35 -30.29 -6.28 7.04
CA PHE A 35 -29.06 -6.90 6.53
C PHE A 35 -28.37 -6.05 5.46
N ILE A 36 -29.13 -5.49 4.51
CA ILE A 36 -28.54 -4.61 3.49
C ILE A 36 -28.04 -3.30 4.13
N ALA A 37 -28.75 -2.75 5.11
CA ALA A 37 -28.31 -1.56 5.85
C ALA A 37 -26.97 -1.79 6.57
N SER A 38 -26.77 -2.97 7.19
CA SER A 38 -25.49 -3.28 7.85
C SER A 38 -24.36 -3.43 6.83
N LEU A 39 -24.61 -4.04 5.66
CA LEU A 39 -23.64 -4.10 4.57
C LEU A 39 -23.28 -2.70 4.04
N LEU A 40 -24.27 -1.82 3.85
CA LEU A 40 -24.05 -0.45 3.42
C LEU A 40 -23.22 0.34 4.43
N VAL A 41 -23.46 0.15 5.74
CA VAL A 41 -22.63 0.77 6.79
C VAL A 41 -21.20 0.26 6.72
N VAL A 42 -20.99 -1.06 6.60
CA VAL A 42 -19.64 -1.65 6.45
C VAL A 42 -18.95 -1.14 5.19
N HIS A 43 -19.67 -1.06 4.07
CA HIS A 43 -19.14 -0.56 2.80
C HIS A 43 -18.76 0.94 2.91
N TYR A 44 -19.61 1.75 3.54
CA TYR A 44 -19.32 3.15 3.85
C TYR A 44 -18.07 3.31 4.71
N PHE A 45 -17.91 2.51 5.77
CA PHE A 45 -16.69 2.53 6.57
C PHE A 45 -15.46 2.12 5.76
N LYS A 46 -15.55 1.07 4.93
CA LYS A 46 -14.44 0.66 4.05
C LYS A 46 -14.03 1.76 3.06
N LEU A 47 -14.98 2.48 2.47
CA LEU A 47 -14.69 3.59 1.55
C LEU A 47 -13.97 4.75 2.25
N ASN A 48 -14.35 5.07 3.49
CA ASN A 48 -13.70 6.14 4.25
C ASN A 48 -12.36 5.71 4.88
N MET A 49 -12.09 4.40 4.98
CA MET A 49 -10.82 3.86 5.46
C MET A 49 -9.83 3.52 4.34
N ALA A 50 -10.24 3.60 3.07
CA ALA A 50 -9.34 3.39 1.94
C ALA A 50 -8.28 4.50 1.93
N GLU A 51 -7.02 4.10 2.12
CA GLU A 51 -5.88 5.01 2.16
C GLU A 51 -5.64 5.62 0.76
N ASP A 52 -5.40 6.94 0.68
CA ASP A 52 -5.09 7.62 -0.59
C ASP A 52 -3.64 7.36 -1.00
N VAL A 53 -3.40 6.18 -1.58
CA VAL A 53 -2.09 5.73 -2.07
C VAL A 53 -1.50 6.74 -3.06
N ALA A 54 -2.30 7.20 -4.02
CA ALA A 54 -1.83 8.10 -5.06
C ALA A 54 -1.45 9.49 -4.52
N GLY A 55 -2.23 10.01 -3.57
CA GLY A 55 -1.92 11.25 -2.86
C GLY A 55 -0.63 11.13 -2.06
N LYS A 56 -0.46 10.02 -1.32
CA LYS A 56 0.75 9.79 -0.50
C LYS A 56 2.03 9.68 -1.32
N PHE A 57 1.98 9.03 -2.47
CA PHE A 57 3.14 8.95 -3.37
C PHE A 57 3.54 10.31 -3.96
N LYS A 58 2.57 11.19 -4.22
CA LYS A 58 2.83 12.57 -4.66
C LYS A 58 3.34 13.46 -3.53
N GLU A 59 2.73 13.38 -2.34
CA GLU A 59 3.15 14.12 -1.15
C GLU A 59 4.61 13.81 -0.78
N ALA A 60 5.01 12.55 -0.90
CA ALA A 60 6.37 12.10 -0.65
C ALA A 60 7.37 12.47 -1.77
N GLY A 61 6.91 12.97 -2.93
CA GLY A 61 7.76 13.25 -4.10
C GLY A 61 8.14 12.01 -4.92
N ILE A 62 7.72 10.81 -4.52
CA ILE A 62 8.01 9.56 -5.24
C ILE A 62 7.46 9.63 -6.68
N VAL A 63 6.32 10.31 -6.87
CA VAL A 63 5.83 10.69 -8.19
C VAL A 63 5.99 12.20 -8.35
N PRO A 64 6.76 12.71 -9.31
CA PRO A 64 7.35 11.99 -10.45
C PRO A 64 8.79 11.50 -10.26
N ASP A 65 9.44 11.76 -9.11
CA ASP A 65 10.90 11.68 -9.02
C ASP A 65 11.46 10.25 -9.21
N VAL A 66 10.68 9.23 -8.84
CA VAL A 66 11.06 7.80 -8.89
C VAL A 66 10.13 7.01 -9.81
N LEU A 67 8.84 7.35 -9.82
CA LEU A 67 7.82 6.67 -10.62
C LEU A 67 7.01 7.70 -11.43
N ASP A 68 6.72 7.37 -12.68
CA ASP A 68 5.85 8.19 -13.53
C ASP A 68 4.38 8.18 -13.05
N LYS A 69 3.96 7.08 -12.40
CA LYS A 69 2.58 6.87 -11.97
C LYS A 69 2.53 6.13 -10.63
N ALA A 70 1.69 6.61 -9.73
CA ALA A 70 1.43 5.95 -8.47
C ALA A 70 0.73 4.59 -8.66
N PRO A 71 1.03 3.60 -7.80
CA PRO A 71 0.31 2.33 -7.79
C PRO A 71 -1.15 2.54 -7.36
N THR A 72 -2.01 1.62 -7.79
CA THR A 72 -3.44 1.63 -7.45
C THR A 72 -3.72 0.95 -6.12
N GLU A 73 -2.90 -0.03 -5.76
CA GLU A 73 -3.09 -0.89 -4.60
C GLU A 73 -1.89 -0.77 -3.65
N LYS A 74 -2.17 -0.80 -2.35
CA LYS A 74 -1.15 -0.82 -1.30
C LYS A 74 -0.67 -2.26 -1.07
N LEU A 75 0.65 -2.44 -0.91
CA LEU A 75 1.23 -3.68 -0.39
C LEU A 75 1.01 -3.76 1.12
N GLU A 76 0.65 -4.94 1.61
CA GLU A 76 0.67 -5.19 3.05
C GLU A 76 2.08 -5.63 3.45
N VAL A 77 2.68 -4.87 4.37
CA VAL A 77 4.05 -5.10 4.85
C VAL A 77 4.01 -5.25 6.36
N LEU A 78 4.58 -6.36 6.86
CA LEU A 78 4.58 -6.70 8.28
C LEU A 78 5.99 -7.04 8.75
N PHE A 79 6.58 -6.16 9.55
CA PHE A 79 7.84 -6.43 10.24
C PHE A 79 7.61 -7.35 11.45
N PRO A 80 8.56 -8.24 11.79
CA PRO A 80 8.40 -9.15 12.92
C PRO A 80 8.14 -8.43 14.25
N GLY A 81 6.99 -8.73 14.87
CA GLY A 81 6.60 -8.13 16.16
C GLY A 81 6.15 -6.68 16.08
N LYS A 82 5.84 -6.17 14.88
CA LYS A 82 5.34 -4.80 14.65
C LYS A 82 3.95 -4.82 14.02
N PRO A 83 3.17 -3.74 14.18
CA PRO A 83 1.94 -3.54 13.40
C PRO A 83 2.21 -3.49 11.89
N ALA A 84 1.15 -3.61 11.09
CA ALA A 84 1.23 -3.42 9.65
C ALA A 84 1.65 -1.98 9.31
N VAL A 85 2.49 -1.84 8.30
CA VAL A 85 3.06 -0.55 7.88
C VAL A 85 2.02 0.31 7.16
N ASN A 86 1.95 1.59 7.49
CA ASN A 86 1.19 2.61 6.76
C ASN A 86 2.10 3.50 5.92
N LEU A 87 1.52 4.16 4.91
CA LEU A 87 2.31 5.00 4.00
C LEU A 87 2.82 6.23 4.75
N GLY A 88 4.14 6.39 4.78
CA GLY A 88 4.83 7.49 5.47
C GLY A 88 5.16 7.23 6.94
N ASP A 89 4.93 6.01 7.45
CA ASP A 89 5.34 5.65 8.80
C ASP A 89 6.87 5.76 8.97
N THR A 90 7.29 6.20 10.16
CA THR A 90 8.70 6.29 10.55
C THR A 90 9.07 5.13 11.47
N PHE A 91 10.18 4.46 11.17
CA PHE A 91 10.68 3.33 11.95
C PHE A 91 12.09 3.57 12.47
N HIS A 92 12.39 2.99 13.64
CA HIS A 92 13.76 2.89 14.11
C HIS A 92 14.50 1.77 13.36
N THR A 93 15.79 1.95 13.06
CA THR A 93 16.60 0.98 12.27
C THR A 93 16.54 -0.44 12.84
N LEU A 94 16.52 -0.59 14.17
CA LEU A 94 16.43 -1.91 14.82
C LEU A 94 15.08 -2.61 14.62
N ASP A 95 14.01 -1.85 14.36
CA ASP A 95 12.67 -2.39 14.12
C ASP A 95 12.56 -3.02 12.73
N VAL A 96 13.34 -2.50 11.78
CA VAL A 96 13.38 -2.93 10.37
C VAL A 96 14.66 -3.70 10.05
N ARG A 97 15.34 -4.26 11.04
CA ARG A 97 16.61 -5.00 10.83
C ARG A 97 16.43 -6.35 10.12
N HIS A 98 15.20 -6.86 10.10
CA HIS A 98 14.84 -8.13 9.47
C HIS A 98 13.83 -7.90 8.36
N ALA A 99 13.91 -8.70 7.29
CA ALA A 99 13.00 -8.60 6.17
C ALA A 99 11.54 -8.76 6.64
N PRO A 100 10.61 -7.92 6.16
CA PRO A 100 9.20 -8.06 6.49
C PRO A 100 8.55 -9.20 5.71
N LYS A 101 7.39 -9.65 6.18
CA LYS A 101 6.44 -10.39 5.36
C LYS A 101 5.71 -9.41 4.45
N VAL A 102 5.59 -9.74 3.16
CA VAL A 102 4.89 -8.91 2.18
C VAL A 102 3.78 -9.69 1.51
N SER A 103 2.56 -9.16 1.56
CA SER A 103 1.37 -9.69 0.88
C SER A 103 0.84 -8.71 -0.17
N TYR A 104 0.34 -9.27 -1.27
CA TYR A 104 -0.30 -8.51 -2.34
C TYR A 104 -1.53 -9.29 -2.86
N PRO A 105 -2.70 -8.64 -3.01
CA PRO A 105 -3.88 -9.24 -3.63
C PRO A 105 -3.68 -9.37 -5.15
N GLY A 106 -2.78 -10.26 -5.54
CA GLY A 106 -2.49 -10.55 -6.94
C GLY A 106 -3.61 -11.33 -7.63
N LYS A 107 -3.39 -11.59 -8.91
CA LYS A 107 -4.15 -12.49 -9.76
C LYS A 107 -3.45 -13.86 -9.89
N GLU A 108 -4.24 -14.92 -9.85
CA GLU A 108 -3.78 -16.29 -10.09
C GLU A 108 -3.11 -16.45 -11.48
N GLY A 109 -2.14 -17.35 -11.57
CA GLY A 109 -1.36 -17.59 -12.79
C GLY A 109 -0.35 -16.50 -13.16
N HIS A 110 -0.18 -15.47 -12.33
CA HIS A 110 0.80 -14.41 -12.54
C HIS A 110 2.00 -14.56 -11.59
N TYR A 111 3.12 -13.99 -12.01
CA TYR A 111 4.33 -13.84 -11.22
C TYR A 111 4.59 -12.37 -10.90
N TYR A 112 5.22 -12.13 -9.77
CA TYR A 112 5.46 -10.80 -9.22
C TYR A 112 6.94 -10.60 -8.96
N SER A 113 7.35 -9.33 -8.92
CA SER A 113 8.67 -8.92 -8.46
C SER A 113 8.49 -7.90 -7.36
N LEU A 114 9.28 -8.03 -6.30
CA LEU A 114 9.35 -7.09 -5.20
C LEU A 114 10.69 -6.37 -5.27
N ILE A 115 10.64 -5.04 -5.24
CA ILE A 115 11.83 -4.19 -5.20
C ILE A 115 11.61 -3.15 -4.10
N MET A 116 12.55 -3.07 -3.17
CA MET A 116 12.65 -2.01 -2.18
C MET A 116 13.87 -1.17 -2.52
N ILE A 117 13.66 0.13 -2.70
CA ILE A 117 14.72 1.09 -3.04
C ILE A 117 14.75 2.22 -2.01
N ASP A 118 15.93 2.79 -1.83
CA ASP A 118 16.14 4.06 -1.16
C ASP A 118 16.34 5.16 -2.22
N PRO A 119 15.32 5.98 -2.48
CA PRO A 119 15.43 7.05 -3.47
C PRO A 119 16.34 8.20 -2.99
N ASP A 120 16.65 8.27 -1.69
CA ASP A 120 17.36 9.39 -1.07
C ASP A 120 18.74 8.97 -0.51
N ASN A 121 19.27 7.82 -0.93
CA ASN A 121 20.48 7.24 -0.35
C ASN A 121 21.64 8.26 -0.31
N LEU A 122 22.28 8.36 0.86
CA LEU A 122 23.18 9.42 1.35
C LEU A 122 22.54 10.76 1.74
N SER A 123 21.70 11.35 0.90
CA SER A 123 20.95 12.57 1.21
C SER A 123 19.91 12.88 0.14
N ARG A 124 18.71 13.30 0.57
CA ARG A 124 17.69 13.88 -0.30
C ARG A 124 18.14 15.19 -0.98
N GLU A 125 18.97 15.98 -0.30
CA GLU A 125 19.51 17.25 -0.82
C GLU A 125 20.63 17.04 -1.85
N ASN A 126 21.31 15.88 -1.79
CA ASN A 126 22.37 15.51 -2.71
C ASN A 126 22.37 14.00 -2.99
N PRO A 127 21.45 13.52 -3.85
CA PRO A 127 21.22 12.10 -4.13
C PRO A 127 22.33 11.47 -5.01
N CYS A 128 23.60 11.66 -4.66
CA CYS A 128 24.75 11.13 -5.43
C CYS A 128 24.75 9.59 -5.57
N GLN A 129 23.96 8.88 -4.77
CA GLN A 129 23.80 7.43 -4.83
C GLN A 129 22.33 7.01 -4.77
N ALA A 130 21.42 7.87 -5.23
CA ALA A 130 19.98 7.55 -5.27
C ALA A 130 19.65 6.34 -6.13
N GLU A 131 18.48 5.79 -5.81
CA GLU A 131 17.93 4.50 -6.23
C GLU A 131 18.76 3.30 -5.77
N TRP A 132 19.19 3.32 -4.50
CA TRP A 132 19.89 2.19 -3.92
C TRP A 132 18.92 1.04 -3.63
N ILE A 133 19.10 -0.09 -4.30
CA ILE A 133 18.28 -1.29 -4.11
C ILE A 133 18.59 -1.91 -2.75
N GLN A 134 17.65 -1.84 -1.81
CA GLN A 134 17.76 -2.43 -0.47
C GLN A 134 17.29 -3.89 -0.44
N TRP A 135 16.35 -4.26 -1.30
CA TRP A 135 15.84 -5.62 -1.38
C TRP A 135 15.25 -5.88 -2.77
N MET A 136 15.53 -7.06 -3.33
CA MET A 136 14.96 -7.48 -4.60
C MET A 136 14.65 -8.98 -4.58
N VAL A 137 13.43 -9.33 -4.95
CA VAL A 137 12.97 -10.70 -5.15
C VAL A 137 12.16 -10.75 -6.44
N LEU A 138 12.50 -11.69 -7.32
CA LEU A 138 11.88 -11.80 -8.64
C LEU A 138 11.15 -13.13 -8.77
N ASN A 139 10.26 -13.23 -9.76
CA ASN A 139 9.54 -14.46 -10.10
C ASN A 139 8.77 -15.08 -8.92
N ILE A 140 8.15 -14.23 -8.10
CA ILE A 140 7.32 -14.66 -6.97
C ILE A 140 5.98 -15.17 -7.50
N PRO A 141 5.62 -16.44 -7.33
CA PRO A 141 4.33 -16.94 -7.79
C PRO A 141 3.18 -16.39 -6.94
N TYR A 142 1.98 -16.34 -7.52
CA TYR A 142 0.77 -15.79 -6.89
C TYR A 142 0.47 -16.37 -5.50
N ASP A 143 0.57 -17.69 -5.34
CA ASP A 143 0.34 -18.41 -4.08
C ASP A 143 1.31 -17.95 -2.97
N ALA A 144 2.58 -17.73 -3.32
CA ALA A 144 3.58 -17.25 -2.38
C ALA A 144 3.36 -15.79 -1.96
N ILE A 145 3.04 -14.88 -2.90
CA ILE A 145 2.80 -13.47 -2.55
C ILE A 145 1.46 -13.27 -1.84
N SER A 146 0.43 -14.06 -2.16
CA SER A 146 -0.88 -13.97 -1.50
C SER A 146 -0.87 -14.53 -0.07
N ALA A 147 -0.13 -15.63 0.18
CA ALA A 147 0.10 -16.16 1.54
C ALA A 147 1.04 -15.28 2.38
N GLY A 148 1.65 -14.29 1.73
CA GLY A 148 2.67 -13.39 2.23
C GLY A 148 4.04 -14.07 2.23
N MET A 149 4.86 -13.64 1.29
CA MET A 149 6.13 -14.28 0.97
C MET A 149 7.11 -14.16 2.13
N MET A 150 7.78 -15.26 2.46
CA MET A 150 8.98 -15.25 3.29
C MET A 150 10.22 -15.22 2.39
N SER A 151 11.11 -14.25 2.62
CA SER A 151 12.31 -13.96 1.84
C SER A 151 13.15 -15.21 1.49
N ARG A 152 12.93 -15.80 0.31
CA ARG A 152 13.76 -16.89 -0.21
C ARG A 152 14.28 -16.53 -1.60
N HIS A 153 15.30 -15.66 -1.59
CA HIS A 153 16.31 -15.36 -2.63
C HIS A 153 15.97 -14.42 -3.81
N LEU A 154 16.82 -13.39 -3.99
CA LEU A 154 17.66 -13.13 -5.19
C LEU A 154 18.64 -11.95 -4.97
N VAL A 155 18.35 -11.03 -4.04
CA VAL A 155 19.33 -10.13 -3.37
C VAL A 155 19.01 -10.13 -1.86
N GLY A 156 20.03 -10.18 -1.00
CA GLY A 156 19.85 -10.17 0.45
C GLY A 156 19.17 -8.88 0.91
N TYR A 157 18.25 -8.99 1.88
CA TYR A 157 17.63 -7.83 2.51
C TYR A 157 18.71 -7.00 3.24
N MET A 158 18.89 -5.75 2.83
CA MET A 158 19.76 -4.80 3.51
C MET A 158 18.94 -3.95 4.47
N ILE A 159 19.49 -3.73 5.67
CA ILE A 159 18.84 -2.95 6.71
C ILE A 159 18.68 -1.51 6.21
N PRO A 160 17.45 -0.96 6.14
CA PRO A 160 17.23 0.42 5.79
C PRO A 160 17.82 1.34 6.87
N GLY A 161 18.59 2.34 6.44
CA GLY A 161 19.11 3.36 7.35
C GLY A 161 20.11 4.28 6.68
N PRO A 162 20.18 5.56 7.10
CA PRO A 162 21.17 6.50 6.59
C PRO A 162 22.58 5.97 6.87
N GLN A 163 23.44 5.99 5.85
CA GLN A 163 24.83 5.58 6.04
C GLN A 163 25.54 6.55 7.00
N PRO A 164 26.44 6.09 7.89
CA PRO A 164 27.07 6.92 8.93
C PRO A 164 27.90 8.13 8.46
N ARG A 165 27.95 8.44 7.16
CA ARG A 165 28.95 9.33 6.57
C ARG A 165 28.38 10.49 5.76
N THR A 166 27.31 11.13 6.22
CA THR A 166 26.93 12.47 5.75
C THR A 166 26.42 13.31 6.92
N GLY A 167 27.15 14.40 7.19
CA GLY A 167 26.92 15.28 8.32
C GLY A 167 25.59 16.04 8.24
N LYS A 168 24.56 15.46 8.85
CA LYS A 168 23.56 16.09 9.71
C LYS A 168 22.62 14.97 10.14
N SER A 169 22.90 14.43 11.31
CA SER A 169 21.93 13.63 12.06
C SER A 169 20.67 14.48 12.20
N LEU A 170 19.54 14.02 11.64
CA LEU A 170 18.25 14.41 12.18
C LEU A 170 18.32 13.99 13.65
N SER A 171 18.47 15.00 14.51
CA SER A 171 18.65 14.85 15.94
C SER A 171 17.61 13.90 16.51
N PHE A 172 18.04 12.72 16.95
CA PHE A 172 17.34 12.02 18.00
C PHE A 172 17.69 12.75 19.29
N ASN A 173 16.75 13.58 19.76
CA ASN A 173 16.81 14.06 21.13
C ASN A 173 16.60 12.88 22.07
N ASN A 174 17.45 12.83 23.09
CA ASN A 174 17.52 11.87 24.20
C ASN A 174 16.16 11.40 24.73
#